data_AF-A0A7K8V8F5-F1
#
_entry.id   AF-A0A7K8V8F5-F1
#
_cell.length_a   1.000
_cell.length_b   1.000
_cell.length_c   1.000
_cell.angle_alpha   90.00
_cell.angle_beta   90.00
_cell.angle_gamma   90.00
#
_symmetry.space_group_name_H-M   'P 1'
#
loop_
_entity.id
_entity.type
_entity.pdbx_description
1 polymer ?
#
loop_
_entity_poly.entity_id
_entity_poly.type
_entity_poly.pdbx_seq_one_letter_code
_entity_poly.pdbx_strand_id
1 'polypeptide(L)'
;MTSHNMTWISYPSKNLAFISPEEIEAFIASQNIISRLMHCYIAFFVPTGLIAGICILIIFIKNYLQHRVIENLDLFLLHFTISNIIMIFLSFTVISRPDYLKATHLACNVLSFFFNFSYFNSQYVLILMLLILLLKRFPPRTVLCKATQRPILCVGIVLIYAFCLSLTEAVLVGTDNYHLETDCQLDPLFAWPEYEITKFIFGFGIPSFLQILCFTVLLTKVAPAEAPALQQHIRTYPAVYIISITIFICHLFYNIMILFRTTFKLQKSIGTPKNELVMNIAEIVLFCESCASLVFILFFHKPCKDEILKVIQKCRRKNTANSHLEIPVTMTHESGSQ
;
A
#
# COMPACT_ATOMS: atom_id res chain seq x y z
N MET A 1 -10.00 -29.52 -20.19
CA MET A 1 -9.36 -28.19 -20.13
C MET A 1 -9.05 -27.78 -21.55
N THR A 2 -9.91 -26.96 -22.16
CA THR A 2 -9.60 -26.27 -23.42
C THR A 2 -8.42 -25.34 -23.18
N SER A 3 -7.40 -25.34 -24.04
CA SER A 3 -6.26 -24.44 -23.86
C SER A 3 -6.75 -23.00 -24.05
N HIS A 4 -6.75 -22.22 -22.95
CA HIS A 4 -7.17 -20.82 -22.98
C HIS A 4 -5.99 -19.98 -23.47
N ASN A 5 -5.84 -19.90 -24.79
CA ASN A 5 -4.78 -19.12 -25.39
C ASN A 5 -5.05 -17.60 -25.24
N MET A 6 -4.23 -16.91 -24.43
CA MET A 6 -4.26 -15.45 -24.27
C MET A 6 -3.25 -14.71 -25.16
N THR A 7 -2.59 -15.37 -26.11
CA THR A 7 -1.60 -14.72 -27.00
C THR A 7 -2.18 -13.62 -27.90
N TRP A 8 -3.50 -13.47 -27.97
CA TRP A 8 -4.17 -12.42 -28.74
C TRP A 8 -4.18 -11.05 -28.02
N ILE A 9 -3.98 -11.01 -26.69
CA ILE A 9 -4.07 -9.77 -25.93
C ILE A 9 -2.76 -8.98 -25.99
N SER A 10 -2.86 -7.67 -26.21
CA SER A 10 -1.73 -6.74 -26.15
C SER A 10 -2.19 -5.39 -25.63
N TYR A 11 -1.27 -4.53 -25.20
CA TYR A 11 -1.63 -3.19 -24.74
C TYR A 11 -2.14 -2.33 -25.91
N PRO A 12 -3.23 -1.57 -25.74
CA PRO A 12 -3.72 -0.62 -26.74
C PRO A 12 -2.62 0.30 -27.29
N SER A 13 -1.72 0.76 -26.41
CA SER A 13 -0.54 1.58 -26.75
C SER A 13 0.44 0.92 -27.73
N LYS A 14 0.42 -0.40 -27.89
CA LYS A 14 1.31 -1.15 -28.80
C LYS A 14 0.69 -1.49 -30.15
N ASN A 15 -0.63 -1.37 -30.29
CA ASN A 15 -1.36 -1.67 -31.54
C ASN A 15 -1.70 -0.40 -32.33
N LEU A 16 -0.68 0.40 -32.70
CA LEU A 16 -0.86 1.66 -33.43
C LEU A 16 -1.25 1.52 -34.91
N ALA A 17 -1.35 0.29 -35.43
CA ALA A 17 -1.51 0.04 -36.86
C ALA A 17 -2.88 0.45 -37.47
N PHE A 18 -3.86 0.87 -36.66
CA PHE A 18 -5.23 1.15 -37.11
C PHE A 18 -5.84 2.45 -36.56
N ILE A 19 -5.00 3.45 -36.25
CA ILE A 19 -5.43 4.57 -35.41
C ILE A 19 -5.88 5.78 -36.24
N SER A 20 -7.09 6.28 -35.94
CA SER A 20 -7.63 7.55 -36.44
C SER A 20 -6.91 8.76 -35.79
N PRO A 21 -6.88 9.96 -36.41
CA PRO A 21 -6.18 11.12 -35.86
C PRO A 21 -6.57 11.47 -34.40
N GLU A 22 -7.84 11.30 -34.06
CA GLU A 22 -8.40 11.54 -32.72
C GLU A 22 -7.85 10.57 -31.66
N GLU A 23 -7.59 9.32 -32.04
CA GLU A 23 -7.03 8.31 -31.16
C GLU A 23 -5.51 8.50 -30.97
N ILE A 24 -4.80 9.10 -31.94
CA ILE A 24 -3.39 9.49 -31.79
C ILE A 24 -3.27 10.59 -30.72
N GLU A 25 -4.13 11.61 -30.76
CA GLU A 25 -4.15 12.66 -29.74
C GLU A 25 -4.46 12.10 -28.36
N ALA A 26 -5.44 11.20 -28.25
CA ALA A 26 -5.78 10.54 -27.00
C ALA A 26 -4.62 9.69 -26.45
N PHE A 27 -3.86 9.05 -27.32
CA PHE A 27 -2.65 8.31 -26.96
C PHE A 27 -1.53 9.26 -26.46
N ILE A 28 -1.24 10.34 -27.17
CA ILE A 28 -0.21 11.32 -26.74
C ILE A 28 -0.60 11.93 -25.40
N ALA A 29 -1.87 12.29 -25.22
CA ALA A 29 -2.38 12.82 -23.97
C ALA A 29 -2.23 11.81 -22.82
N SER A 30 -2.55 10.54 -23.04
CA SER A 30 -2.43 9.51 -21.99
C SER A 30 -0.99 9.29 -21.55
N GLN A 31 -0.06 9.21 -22.51
CA GLN A 31 1.38 9.04 -22.27
C GLN A 31 1.97 10.23 -21.48
N ASN A 32 1.54 11.45 -21.81
CA ASN A 32 1.97 12.65 -21.08
C ASN A 32 1.43 12.66 -19.63
N ILE A 33 0.14 12.33 -19.44
CA ILE A 33 -0.47 12.28 -18.11
C ILE A 33 0.23 11.26 -17.23
N ILE A 34 0.41 10.03 -17.72
CA ILE A 34 1.02 8.97 -16.91
C ILE A 34 2.48 9.28 -16.59
N SER A 35 3.23 9.84 -17.53
CA SER A 35 4.61 10.27 -17.29
C SER A 35 4.67 11.32 -16.17
N ARG A 36 3.85 12.37 -16.21
CA ARG A 36 3.84 13.41 -15.16
C ARG A 36 3.42 12.85 -13.80
N LEU A 37 2.41 11.98 -13.78
CA LEU A 37 1.97 11.32 -12.55
C LEU A 37 3.10 10.47 -11.93
N MET A 38 3.84 9.74 -12.76
CA MET A 38 4.99 8.95 -12.32
C MET A 38 6.11 9.81 -11.75
N HIS A 39 6.42 10.95 -12.38
CA HIS A 39 7.39 11.90 -11.83
C HIS A 39 6.95 12.39 -10.44
N CYS A 40 5.67 12.73 -10.24
CA CYS A 40 5.16 13.11 -8.92
C CYS A 40 5.25 11.96 -7.91
N TYR A 41 4.89 10.75 -8.30
CA TYR A 41 4.98 9.57 -7.44
C TYR A 41 6.42 9.31 -6.98
N ILE A 42 7.37 9.26 -7.92
CA ILE A 42 8.79 8.98 -7.62
C ILE A 42 9.43 10.13 -6.84
N ALA A 43 9.09 11.38 -7.14
CA ALA A 43 9.71 12.53 -6.48
C ALA A 43 9.20 12.72 -5.04
N PHE A 44 7.91 12.47 -4.78
CA PHE A 44 7.29 12.80 -3.49
C PHE A 44 6.92 11.57 -2.66
N PHE A 45 6.26 10.57 -3.24
CA PHE A 45 5.70 9.46 -2.48
C PHE A 45 6.78 8.44 -2.11
N VAL A 46 7.61 8.01 -3.07
CA VAL A 46 8.63 6.98 -2.82
C VAL A 46 9.62 7.40 -1.73
N PRO A 47 10.26 8.59 -1.77
CA PRO A 47 11.21 8.99 -0.74
C PRO A 47 10.53 9.14 0.61
N THR A 48 9.35 9.77 0.66
CA THR A 48 8.61 9.98 1.90
C THR A 48 8.20 8.64 2.53
N GLY A 49 7.68 7.71 1.72
CA GLY A 49 7.29 6.37 2.16
C GLY A 49 8.47 5.56 2.67
N LEU A 50 9.60 5.54 1.97
CA LEU A 50 10.80 4.82 2.40
C LEU A 50 11.41 5.43 3.67
N ILE A 51 11.51 6.76 3.75
CA ILE A 51 12.00 7.44 4.97
C ILE A 51 11.09 7.08 6.15
N ALA A 52 9.76 7.17 5.98
CA ALA A 52 8.81 6.79 7.02
C ALA A 52 8.97 5.33 7.44
N GLY A 53 9.04 4.42 6.47
CA GLY A 53 9.24 2.99 6.69
C GLY A 53 10.53 2.69 7.47
N ILE A 54 11.67 3.25 7.04
CA ILE A 54 12.96 3.09 7.72
C ILE A 54 12.90 3.63 9.15
N CYS A 55 12.30 4.81 9.36
CA CYS A 55 12.11 5.37 10.70
C CYS A 55 11.27 4.45 11.60
N ILE A 56 10.17 3.89 11.08
CA ILE A 56 9.33 2.94 11.83
C ILE A 56 10.12 1.69 12.21
N LEU A 57 10.86 1.10 11.27
CA LEU A 57 11.70 -0.07 11.53
C LEU A 57 12.73 0.21 12.63
N ILE A 58 13.44 1.35 12.54
CA ILE A 58 14.42 1.76 13.55
C ILE A 58 13.76 1.90 14.93
N ILE A 59 12.60 2.56 15.00
CA ILE A 59 11.89 2.79 16.26
C ILE A 59 11.45 1.45 16.88
N PHE A 60 10.86 0.55 16.10
CA PHE A 60 10.44 -0.75 16.60
C PHE A 60 11.60 -1.65 17.02
N ILE A 61 12.70 -1.69 16.24
CA ILE A 61 13.92 -2.43 16.61
C ILE A 61 14.50 -1.87 17.90
N LYS A 62 14.62 -0.54 18.02
CA LYS A 62 15.13 0.12 19.23
C LYS A 62 14.26 -0.20 20.45
N ASN A 63 12.94 -0.08 20.32
CA ASN A 63 12.01 -0.38 21.41
C ASN A 63 12.08 -1.84 21.83
N TYR A 64 12.18 -2.77 20.87
CA TYR A 64 12.37 -4.19 21.16
C TYR A 64 13.68 -4.46 21.91
N LEU A 65 14.80 -3.87 21.47
CA LEU A 65 16.09 -4.03 22.12
C LEU A 65 16.10 -3.46 23.54
N GLN A 66 15.41 -2.33 23.77
CA GLN A 66 15.38 -1.65 25.08
C GLN A 66 14.46 -2.34 26.09
N HIS A 67 13.26 -2.74 25.66
CA HIS A 67 12.22 -3.23 26.58
C HIS A 67 12.05 -4.76 26.53
N ARG A 68 12.62 -5.44 25.53
CA ARG A 68 12.42 -6.89 25.24
C ARG A 68 10.96 -7.33 25.16
N VAL A 69 10.05 -6.38 24.99
CA VAL A 69 8.60 -6.59 24.87
C VAL A 69 8.13 -5.80 23.65
N ILE A 70 7.44 -6.48 22.74
CA ILE A 70 6.72 -5.87 21.61
C ILE A 70 5.24 -6.01 21.93
N GLU A 71 4.50 -4.90 21.97
CA GLU A 71 3.05 -4.99 22.09
C GLU A 71 2.47 -5.71 20.87
N ASN A 72 1.37 -6.47 21.03
CA ASN A 72 0.79 -7.22 19.93
C ASN A 72 0.53 -6.35 18.69
N LEU A 73 0.07 -5.10 18.89
CA LEU A 73 -0.18 -4.15 17.81
C LEU A 73 1.10 -3.72 17.08
N ASP A 74 2.19 -3.51 17.82
CA ASP A 74 3.49 -3.14 17.25
C ASP A 74 4.03 -4.24 16.33
N LEU A 75 3.81 -5.52 16.67
CA LEU A 75 4.20 -6.63 15.81
C LEU A 75 3.43 -6.63 14.48
N PHE A 76 2.12 -6.38 14.53
CA PHE A 76 1.30 -6.32 13.31
C PHE A 76 1.64 -5.09 12.46
N LEU A 77 1.88 -3.93 13.09
CA LEU A 77 2.33 -2.74 12.39
C LEU A 77 3.72 -2.92 11.79
N LEU A 78 4.62 -3.65 12.46
CA LEU A 78 5.92 -4.02 11.91
C LEU A 78 5.77 -4.90 10.67
N HIS A 79 4.95 -5.96 10.75
CA HIS A 79 4.69 -6.84 9.60
C HIS A 79 4.08 -6.05 8.43
N PHE A 80 3.07 -5.22 8.72
CA PHE A 80 2.44 -4.34 7.74
C PHE A 80 3.45 -3.35 7.13
N THR A 81 4.35 -2.77 7.94
CA THR A 81 5.40 -1.86 7.47
C THR A 81 6.34 -2.56 6.49
N ILE A 82 6.78 -3.79 6.80
CA ILE A 82 7.64 -4.58 5.93
C ILE A 82 6.95 -4.86 4.59
N SER A 83 5.68 -5.30 4.61
CA SER A 83 4.92 -5.54 3.38
C SER A 83 4.79 -4.28 2.51
N ASN A 84 4.54 -3.11 3.12
CA ASN A 84 4.44 -1.85 2.39
C ASN A 84 5.79 -1.37 1.83
N ILE A 85 6.90 -1.59 2.54
CA ILE A 85 8.24 -1.32 1.99
C ILE A 85 8.51 -2.20 0.78
N ILE A 86 8.16 -3.49 0.83
CA ILE A 86 8.29 -4.39 -0.33
C ILE A 86 7.42 -3.90 -1.49
N MET A 87 6.17 -3.47 -1.25
CA MET A 87 5.31 -2.86 -2.28
C MET A 87 5.96 -1.63 -2.92
N ILE A 88 6.59 -0.76 -2.13
CA ILE A 88 7.31 0.41 -2.66
C ILE A 88 8.50 -0.02 -3.52
N PHE A 89 9.27 -1.04 -3.12
CA PHE A 89 10.34 -1.55 -3.97
C PHE A 89 9.82 -2.15 -5.28
N LEU A 90 8.71 -2.88 -5.24
CA LEU A 90 8.07 -3.44 -6.44
C LEU A 90 7.50 -2.35 -7.35
N SER A 91 7.10 -1.20 -6.80
CA SER A 91 6.67 -0.04 -7.59
C SER A 91 7.74 0.48 -8.53
N PHE A 92 9.03 0.19 -8.31
CA PHE A 92 10.07 0.60 -9.26
C PHE A 92 9.94 -0.04 -10.64
N THR A 93 9.15 -1.12 -10.76
CA THR A 93 8.79 -1.69 -12.06
C THR A 93 7.98 -0.72 -12.94
N VAL A 94 7.30 0.28 -12.36
CA VAL A 94 6.57 1.30 -13.12
C VAL A 94 7.44 2.51 -13.51
N ILE A 95 8.73 2.56 -13.16
CA ILE A 95 9.63 3.65 -13.61
C ILE A 95 9.72 3.74 -15.13
N SER A 96 9.62 2.61 -15.83
CA SER A 96 9.67 2.57 -17.31
C SER A 96 8.44 3.21 -17.97
N ARG A 97 7.41 3.60 -17.21
CA ARG A 97 6.22 4.26 -17.74
C ARG A 97 6.60 5.59 -18.43
N PRO A 98 6.05 5.84 -19.62
CA PRO A 98 4.81 5.25 -20.12
C PRO A 98 4.99 3.94 -20.91
N ASP A 99 6.22 3.46 -21.06
CA ASP A 99 6.52 2.12 -21.55
C ASP A 99 6.42 1.07 -20.43
N TYR A 100 6.67 -0.19 -20.77
CA TYR A 100 6.61 -1.32 -19.85
C TYR A 100 8.00 -1.91 -19.62
N LEU A 101 8.19 -2.53 -18.45
CA LEU A 101 9.41 -3.27 -18.16
C LEU A 101 9.48 -4.47 -19.12
N LYS A 102 10.49 -4.50 -19.99
CA LYS A 102 10.78 -5.70 -20.79
C LYS A 102 11.38 -6.77 -19.89
N ALA A 103 10.66 -7.87 -19.74
CA ALA A 103 11.07 -9.00 -18.93
C ALA A 103 10.59 -10.31 -19.55
N THR A 104 11.21 -11.43 -19.20
CA THR A 104 10.68 -12.74 -19.60
C THR A 104 9.36 -13.03 -18.88
N HIS A 105 8.50 -13.89 -19.45
CA HIS A 105 7.27 -14.33 -18.77
C HIS A 105 7.55 -14.88 -17.37
N LEU A 106 8.65 -15.63 -17.19
CA LEU A 106 9.08 -16.11 -15.88
C LEU A 106 9.39 -14.97 -14.91
N ALA A 107 10.23 -14.02 -15.33
CA ALA A 107 10.60 -12.89 -14.48
C ALA A 107 9.38 -12.04 -14.11
N CYS A 108 8.46 -11.82 -15.06
CA CYS A 108 7.23 -11.11 -14.80
C CYS A 108 6.32 -11.85 -13.82
N ASN A 109 6.21 -13.18 -13.93
CA ASN A 109 5.43 -13.99 -12.99
C ASN A 109 6.04 -13.96 -11.58
N VAL A 110 7.37 -13.99 -11.45
CA VAL A 110 8.05 -13.84 -10.14
C VAL A 110 7.76 -12.47 -9.52
N LEU A 111 7.83 -11.38 -10.30
CA LEU A 111 7.47 -10.05 -9.82
C LEU A 111 6.00 -9.98 -9.40
N SER A 112 5.10 -10.55 -10.19
CA SER A 112 3.68 -10.64 -9.87
C SER A 112 3.45 -11.44 -8.58
N PHE A 113 4.14 -12.56 -8.38
CA PHE A 113 4.03 -13.36 -7.16
C PHE A 113 4.38 -12.52 -5.91
N PHE A 114 5.51 -11.81 -5.91
CA PHE A 114 5.91 -10.98 -4.76
C PHE A 114 4.97 -9.79 -4.54
N PHE A 115 4.43 -9.22 -5.63
CA PHE A 115 3.41 -8.20 -5.56
C PHE A 115 2.13 -8.70 -4.91
N ASN A 116 1.58 -9.84 -5.37
CA ASN A 116 0.40 -10.45 -4.78
C ASN A 116 0.65 -10.86 -3.33
N PHE A 117 1.84 -11.37 -3.01
CA PHE A 117 2.20 -11.71 -1.65
C PHE A 117 2.16 -10.50 -0.73
N SER A 118 2.77 -9.39 -1.15
CA SER A 118 2.79 -8.17 -0.35
C SER A 118 1.41 -7.50 -0.24
N TYR A 119 0.65 -7.54 -1.34
CA TYR A 119 -0.74 -7.06 -1.41
C TYR A 119 -1.66 -7.85 -0.46
N PHE A 120 -1.66 -9.19 -0.52
CA PHE A 120 -2.46 -9.99 0.39
C PHE A 120 -2.00 -9.85 1.85
N ASN A 121 -0.68 -9.85 2.12
CA ASN A 121 -0.18 -9.68 3.47
C ASN A 121 -0.64 -8.36 4.10
N SER A 122 -0.42 -7.24 3.42
CA SER A 122 -0.84 -5.91 3.94
C SER A 122 -2.35 -5.88 4.23
N GLN A 123 -3.16 -6.41 3.32
CA GLN A 123 -4.62 -6.46 3.47
C GLN A 123 -5.05 -7.34 4.67
N TYR A 124 -4.58 -8.58 4.75
CA TYR A 124 -5.01 -9.50 5.81
C TYR A 124 -4.46 -9.13 7.19
N VAL A 125 -3.25 -8.54 7.25
CA VAL A 125 -2.73 -7.97 8.50
C VAL A 125 -3.61 -6.82 8.96
N LEU A 126 -4.08 -5.94 8.06
CA LEU A 126 -5.00 -4.87 8.42
C LEU A 126 -6.32 -5.41 8.97
N ILE A 127 -6.93 -6.40 8.31
CA ILE A 127 -8.16 -7.05 8.80
C ILE A 127 -7.94 -7.67 10.18
N LEU A 128 -6.80 -8.33 10.38
CA LEU A 128 -6.44 -8.89 11.68
C LEU A 128 -6.27 -7.81 12.75
N MET A 129 -5.63 -6.68 12.44
CA MET A 129 -5.53 -5.54 13.35
C MET A 129 -6.91 -5.01 13.75
N LEU A 130 -7.81 -4.81 12.78
CA LEU A 130 -9.19 -4.36 13.02
C LEU A 130 -9.96 -5.34 13.90
N LEU A 131 -9.85 -6.65 13.61
CA LEU A 131 -10.48 -7.70 14.40
C LEU A 131 -9.96 -7.70 15.84
N ILE A 132 -8.65 -7.56 16.04
CA ILE A 132 -8.05 -7.51 17.38
C ILE A 132 -8.53 -6.29 18.16
N LEU A 133 -8.56 -5.11 17.52
CA LEU A 133 -9.08 -3.90 18.15
C LEU A 133 -10.57 -4.04 18.52
N LEU A 134 -11.37 -4.64 17.64
CA LEU A 134 -12.76 -4.94 17.92
C LEU A 134 -12.92 -5.91 19.10
N LEU A 135 -12.15 -7.00 19.12
CA LEU A 135 -12.20 -8.01 20.18
C LEU A 135 -11.71 -7.48 21.53
N LYS A 136 -10.78 -6.50 21.56
CA LYS A 136 -10.37 -5.83 22.81
C LYS A 136 -11.52 -5.12 23.53
N ARG A 137 -12.62 -4.79 22.84
CA ARG A 137 -13.81 -4.20 23.45
C ARG A 137 -14.65 -5.22 24.22
N PHE A 138 -14.52 -6.52 23.91
CA PHE A 138 -15.32 -7.58 24.51
C PHE A 138 -14.52 -8.34 25.58
N PRO A 139 -15.17 -8.85 26.64
CA PRO A 139 -14.50 -9.69 27.63
C PRO A 139 -13.93 -10.96 26.95
N PRO A 140 -12.72 -11.42 27.31
CA PRO A 140 -12.00 -12.50 26.64
C PRO A 140 -12.57 -13.89 26.98
N ARG A 141 -13.83 -14.12 26.60
CA ARG A 141 -14.55 -15.37 26.87
C ARG A 141 -14.45 -16.37 25.72
N THR A 142 -14.20 -15.91 24.49
CA THR A 142 -14.18 -16.77 23.30
C THR A 142 -12.78 -17.30 22.98
N VAL A 143 -12.73 -18.46 22.30
CA VAL A 143 -11.48 -19.06 21.80
C VAL A 143 -10.75 -18.10 20.86
N LEU A 144 -11.50 -17.34 20.06
CA LEU A 144 -10.96 -16.32 19.16
C LEU A 144 -10.18 -15.23 19.93
N CYS A 145 -10.72 -14.72 21.04
CA CYS A 145 -10.01 -13.76 21.89
C CYS A 145 -8.69 -14.33 22.42
N LYS A 146 -8.66 -15.61 22.83
CA LYS A 146 -7.43 -16.27 23.31
C LYS A 146 -6.42 -16.50 22.18
N ALA A 147 -6.87 -16.87 20.99
CA ALA A 147 -6.00 -17.06 19.83
C ALA A 147 -5.30 -15.74 19.43
N THR A 148 -6.05 -14.63 19.42
CA THR A 148 -5.52 -13.30 19.10
C THR A 148 -4.51 -12.74 20.11
N GLN A 149 -4.36 -13.38 21.28
CA GLN A 149 -3.32 -13.03 22.26
C GLN A 149 -1.94 -13.57 21.88
N ARG A 150 -1.84 -14.45 20.87
CA ARG A 150 -0.58 -14.99 20.34
C ARG A 150 -0.23 -14.32 19.01
N PRO A 151 0.40 -13.13 19.03
CA PRO A 151 0.56 -12.32 17.82
C PRO A 151 1.46 -12.99 16.78
N ILE A 152 2.51 -13.72 17.21
CA ILE A 152 3.41 -14.46 16.31
C ILE A 152 2.67 -15.55 15.54
N LEU A 153 1.79 -16.29 16.21
CA LEU A 153 0.97 -17.31 15.55
C LEU A 153 0.05 -16.68 14.51
N CYS A 154 -0.57 -15.54 14.83
CA CYS A 154 -1.45 -14.84 13.91
C CYS A 154 -0.67 -14.32 12.67
N VAL A 155 0.52 -13.76 12.87
CA VAL A 155 1.42 -13.35 11.77
C VAL A 155 1.77 -14.55 10.89
N GLY A 156 2.14 -15.69 11.49
CA GLY A 156 2.45 -16.91 10.75
C GLY A 156 1.28 -17.41 9.90
N ILE A 157 0.06 -17.38 10.44
CA ILE A 157 -1.16 -17.75 9.69
C ILE A 157 -1.38 -16.81 8.51
N VAL A 158 -1.25 -15.49 8.70
CA VAL A 158 -1.41 -14.52 7.62
C VAL A 158 -0.37 -14.73 6.52
N LEU A 159 0.90 -14.95 6.89
CA LEU A 159 1.98 -15.22 5.94
C LEU A 159 1.71 -16.48 5.11
N ILE A 160 1.34 -17.59 5.76
CA ILE A 160 1.02 -18.85 5.07
C ILE A 160 -0.17 -18.65 4.14
N TYR A 161 -1.21 -17.97 4.60
CA TYR A 161 -2.40 -17.74 3.80
C TYR A 161 -2.13 -16.85 2.58
N ALA A 162 -1.42 -15.73 2.77
CA ALA A 162 -1.00 -14.86 1.68
C ALA A 162 -0.07 -15.58 0.69
N PHE A 163 0.82 -16.44 1.18
CA PHE A 163 1.68 -17.29 0.34
C PHE A 163 0.85 -18.23 -0.53
N CYS A 164 -0.10 -18.95 0.06
CA CYS A 164 -0.98 -19.86 -0.67
C CYS A 164 -1.80 -19.13 -1.74
N LEU A 165 -2.39 -17.97 -1.41
CA LEU A 165 -3.14 -17.17 -2.38
C LEU A 165 -2.24 -16.68 -3.52
N SER A 166 -1.04 -16.20 -3.21
CA SER A 166 -0.09 -15.74 -4.23
C SER A 166 0.38 -16.88 -5.13
N LEU A 167 0.51 -18.08 -4.59
CA LEU A 167 0.82 -19.28 -5.36
C LEU A 167 -0.35 -19.66 -6.29
N THR A 168 -1.60 -19.57 -5.79
CA THR A 168 -2.78 -19.75 -6.62
C THR A 168 -2.80 -18.75 -7.78
N GLU A 169 -2.56 -17.47 -7.50
CA GLU A 169 -2.46 -16.43 -8.53
C GLU A 169 -1.35 -16.75 -9.54
N ALA A 170 -0.15 -17.13 -9.09
CA ALA A 170 0.97 -17.50 -9.97
C ALA A 170 0.65 -18.67 -10.91
N VAL A 171 -0.19 -19.62 -10.47
CA VAL A 171 -0.70 -20.73 -11.30
C VAL A 171 -1.71 -20.20 -12.33
N LEU A 172 -2.59 -19.28 -11.93
CA LEU A 172 -3.62 -18.69 -12.81
C LEU A 172 -3.06 -17.71 -13.84
N VAL A 173 -1.79 -17.28 -13.73
CA VAL A 173 -1.11 -16.52 -14.78
C VAL A 173 -1.01 -17.34 -16.08
N GLY A 174 -0.84 -18.66 -16.00
CA GLY A 174 -1.04 -19.59 -17.12
C GLY A 174 -0.14 -19.37 -18.34
N THR A 175 1.19 -19.27 -18.17
CA THR A 175 2.12 -19.05 -19.29
C THR A 175 2.78 -20.32 -19.80
N ASP A 176 2.62 -20.63 -21.08
CA ASP A 176 3.27 -21.80 -21.71
C ASP A 176 4.70 -21.51 -22.23
N ASN A 177 5.09 -20.22 -22.36
CA ASN A 177 6.35 -19.79 -22.99
C ASN A 177 7.22 -18.92 -22.06
N TYR A 178 7.72 -19.51 -20.98
CA TYR A 178 8.45 -18.82 -19.90
C TYR A 178 9.66 -17.98 -20.32
N HIS A 179 10.30 -18.32 -21.44
CA HIS A 179 11.53 -17.68 -21.92
C HIS A 179 11.29 -16.47 -22.83
N LEU A 180 10.08 -16.30 -23.37
CA LEU A 180 9.79 -15.18 -24.26
C LEU A 180 9.71 -13.87 -23.47
N GLU A 181 10.19 -12.79 -24.09
CA GLU A 181 10.08 -11.44 -23.55
C GLU A 181 8.67 -10.89 -23.71
N THR A 182 8.22 -10.13 -22.72
CA THR A 182 6.90 -9.52 -22.66
C THR A 182 6.94 -8.15 -21.99
N ASP A 183 5.92 -7.35 -22.24
CA ASP A 183 5.68 -6.08 -21.57
C ASP A 183 5.09 -6.33 -20.19
N CYS A 184 5.96 -6.31 -19.18
CA CYS A 184 5.59 -6.69 -17.83
C CYS A 184 4.89 -5.57 -17.06
N GLN A 185 3.77 -5.94 -16.44
CA GLN A 185 3.05 -5.21 -15.40
C GLN A 185 2.87 -6.16 -14.21
N LEU A 186 2.85 -5.64 -12.98
CA LEU A 186 2.78 -6.48 -11.77
C LEU A 186 1.50 -7.33 -11.72
N ASP A 187 0.42 -6.85 -12.34
CA ASP A 187 -0.69 -7.68 -12.79
C ASP A 187 -0.59 -7.94 -14.29
N PRO A 188 -0.09 -9.12 -14.70
CA PRO A 188 0.19 -9.38 -16.09
C PRO A 188 -1.07 -9.29 -16.95
N LEU A 189 -1.02 -8.53 -18.04
CA LEU A 189 -2.15 -8.41 -18.98
C LEU A 189 -2.52 -9.78 -19.57
N PHE A 190 -1.53 -10.63 -19.80
CA PHE A 190 -1.70 -11.98 -20.37
C PHE A 190 -2.26 -13.02 -19.38
N ALA A 191 -2.41 -12.68 -18.09
CA ALA A 191 -3.02 -13.57 -17.11
C ALA A 191 -4.50 -13.82 -17.45
N TRP A 192 -5.00 -15.01 -17.09
CA TRP A 192 -6.37 -15.41 -17.38
C TRP A 192 -7.40 -14.53 -16.63
N PRO A 193 -8.65 -14.41 -17.10
CA PRO A 193 -9.72 -13.72 -16.36
C PRO A 193 -9.90 -14.25 -14.93
N GLU A 194 -9.70 -15.55 -14.73
CA GLU A 194 -9.80 -16.22 -13.42
C GLU A 194 -8.80 -15.67 -12.40
N TYR A 195 -7.60 -15.27 -12.84
CA TYR A 195 -6.61 -14.57 -12.01
C TYR A 195 -7.22 -13.30 -11.42
N GLU A 196 -7.78 -12.46 -12.28
CA GLU A 196 -8.33 -11.17 -11.86
C GLU A 196 -9.57 -11.31 -10.96
N ILE A 197 -10.41 -12.30 -11.23
CA ILE A 197 -11.57 -12.64 -10.40
C ILE A 197 -11.13 -13.15 -9.03
N THR A 198 -10.14 -14.05 -9.00
CA THR A 198 -9.60 -14.61 -7.74
C THR A 198 -8.98 -13.50 -6.90
N LYS A 199 -8.16 -12.65 -7.52
CA LYS A 199 -7.56 -11.49 -6.87
C LYS A 199 -8.60 -10.50 -6.36
N PHE A 200 -9.67 -10.25 -7.11
CA PHE A 200 -10.77 -9.42 -6.65
C PHE A 200 -11.44 -10.02 -5.40
N ILE A 201 -11.82 -11.30 -5.43
CA ILE A 201 -12.57 -11.96 -4.35
C ILE A 201 -11.72 -12.01 -3.06
N PHE A 202 -10.51 -12.54 -3.14
CA PHE A 202 -9.66 -12.74 -1.97
C PHE A 202 -8.91 -11.48 -1.57
N GLY A 203 -8.54 -10.64 -2.53
CA GLY A 203 -7.80 -9.41 -2.29
C GLY A 203 -8.65 -8.24 -1.83
N PHE A 204 -9.92 -8.19 -2.25
CA PHE A 204 -10.78 -7.04 -1.97
C PHE A 204 -12.15 -7.42 -1.45
N GLY A 205 -12.88 -8.32 -2.11
CA GLY A 205 -14.26 -8.66 -1.76
C GLY A 205 -14.41 -9.15 -0.30
N ILE A 206 -13.73 -10.25 0.03
CA ILE A 206 -13.75 -10.83 1.38
C ILE A 206 -13.15 -9.85 2.42
N PRO A 207 -11.94 -9.29 2.23
CA PRO A 207 -11.39 -8.33 3.18
C PRO A 207 -12.28 -7.11 3.41
N SER A 208 -12.84 -6.51 2.36
CA SER A 208 -13.71 -5.34 2.47
C SER A 208 -15.01 -5.67 3.19
N PHE A 209 -15.60 -6.84 2.93
CA PHE A 209 -16.76 -7.31 3.67
C PHE A 209 -16.46 -7.43 5.17
N LEU A 210 -15.34 -8.06 5.52
CA LEU A 210 -14.90 -8.19 6.92
C LEU A 210 -14.61 -6.83 7.55
N GLN A 211 -14.00 -5.91 6.81
CA GLN A 211 -13.71 -4.55 7.24
C GLN A 211 -15.01 -3.78 7.53
N ILE A 212 -15.98 -3.79 6.61
CA ILE A 212 -17.29 -3.15 6.78
C ILE A 212 -18.03 -3.76 7.97
N LEU A 213 -17.99 -5.08 8.13
CA LEU A 213 -18.57 -5.76 9.28
C LEU A 213 -17.92 -5.29 10.59
N CYS A 214 -16.58 -5.19 10.64
CA CYS A 214 -15.86 -4.68 11.80
C CYS A 214 -16.29 -3.25 12.16
N PHE A 215 -16.36 -2.35 11.17
CA PHE A 215 -16.84 -0.98 11.38
C PHE A 215 -18.30 -0.93 11.82
N THR A 216 -19.17 -1.75 11.22
CA THR A 216 -20.59 -1.81 11.56
C THR A 216 -20.76 -2.25 13.01
N VAL A 217 -20.07 -3.30 13.45
CA VAL A 217 -20.13 -3.76 14.85
C VAL A 217 -19.56 -2.69 15.80
N LEU A 218 -18.48 -2.02 15.41
CA LEU A 218 -17.87 -0.94 16.19
C LEU A 218 -18.85 0.20 16.44
N LEU A 219 -19.60 0.61 15.42
CA LEU A 219 -20.55 1.73 15.45
C LEU A 219 -21.93 1.35 16.03
N THR A 220 -22.45 0.17 15.74
CA THR A 220 -23.81 -0.25 16.17
C THR A 220 -23.90 -0.57 17.66
N LYS A 221 -22.80 -0.95 18.30
CA LYS A 221 -22.75 -1.23 19.75
C LYS A 221 -22.66 0.03 20.61
N VAL A 222 -22.97 1.22 20.10
CA VAL A 222 -22.92 2.47 20.88
C VAL A 222 -24.21 2.63 21.69
N ALA A 223 -24.18 2.25 22.97
CA ALA A 223 -25.13 2.79 23.93
C ALA A 223 -24.73 4.24 24.28
N PRO A 224 -25.65 5.16 24.61
CA PRO A 224 -25.30 6.53 25.00
C PRO A 224 -24.26 6.60 26.13
N ALA A 225 -24.29 5.65 27.06
CA ALA A 225 -23.32 5.52 28.15
C ALA A 225 -21.93 4.99 27.70
N GLU A 226 -21.85 4.25 26.59
CA GLU A 226 -20.60 3.70 26.04
C GLU A 226 -19.96 4.57 24.95
N ALA A 227 -20.65 5.61 24.47
CA ALA A 227 -20.14 6.52 23.44
C ALA A 227 -18.78 7.17 23.80
N PRO A 228 -18.52 7.62 25.04
CA PRO A 228 -17.21 8.15 25.42
C PRO A 228 -16.10 7.10 25.35
N ALA A 229 -16.40 5.83 25.67
CA ALA A 229 -15.43 4.74 25.63
C ALA A 229 -15.03 4.38 24.19
N LEU A 230 -15.98 4.41 23.25
CA LEU A 230 -15.70 4.23 21.82
C LEU A 230 -14.81 5.36 21.29
N GLN A 231 -15.15 6.62 21.60
CA GLN A 231 -14.38 7.77 21.15
C GLN A 231 -12.94 7.70 21.67
N GLN A 232 -12.75 7.30 22.93
CA GLN A 232 -11.43 7.10 23.50
C GLN A 232 -10.67 5.95 22.81
N HIS A 233 -11.35 4.86 22.45
CA HIS A 233 -10.75 3.74 21.73
C HIS A 233 -10.25 4.15 20.34
N ILE A 234 -11.08 4.86 19.56
CA ILE A 234 -10.70 5.38 18.24
C ILE A 234 -9.53 6.35 18.36
N ARG A 235 -9.55 7.22 19.37
CA ARG A 235 -8.46 8.17 19.66
C ARG A 235 -7.16 7.49 20.10
N THR A 236 -7.25 6.28 20.65
CA THR A 236 -6.07 5.50 21.07
C THR A 236 -5.38 4.84 19.87
N TYR A 237 -6.14 4.44 18.84
CA TYR A 237 -5.61 3.72 17.67
C TYR A 237 -5.90 4.44 16.33
N PRO A 238 -5.66 5.76 16.21
CA PRO A 238 -6.07 6.52 15.04
C PRO A 238 -5.37 6.05 13.75
N ALA A 239 -4.11 5.59 13.85
CA ALA A 239 -3.36 5.09 12.71
C ALA A 239 -4.09 3.95 11.99
N VAL A 240 -4.55 2.92 12.73
CA VAL A 240 -5.20 1.73 12.15
C VAL A 240 -6.49 2.10 11.43
N TYR A 241 -7.29 3.00 12.00
CA TYR A 241 -8.55 3.44 11.38
C TYR A 241 -8.32 4.30 10.13
N ILE A 242 -7.38 5.25 10.17
CA ILE A 242 -7.04 6.10 9.01
C ILE A 242 -6.49 5.24 7.87
N ILE A 243 -5.55 4.34 8.18
CA ILE A 243 -4.98 3.38 7.21
C ILE A 243 -6.09 2.52 6.63
N SER A 244 -6.99 2.00 7.47
CA SER A 244 -8.10 1.16 7.03
C SER A 244 -9.00 1.86 6.02
N ILE A 245 -9.40 3.11 6.27
CA ILE A 245 -10.22 3.90 5.35
C ILE A 245 -9.45 4.18 4.05
N THR A 246 -8.18 4.54 4.14
CA THR A 246 -7.33 4.86 2.98
C THR A 246 -7.16 3.64 2.08
N ILE A 247 -6.80 2.48 2.65
CA ILE A 247 -6.70 1.20 1.95
C ILE A 247 -8.00 0.87 1.24
N PHE A 248 -9.14 1.00 1.92
CA PHE A 248 -10.43 0.67 1.32
C PHE A 248 -10.72 1.52 0.09
N ILE A 249 -10.48 2.83 0.15
CA ILE A 249 -10.73 3.74 -0.98
C ILE A 249 -9.80 3.41 -2.16
N CYS A 250 -8.49 3.27 -1.90
CA CYS A 250 -7.51 3.01 -2.95
C CYS A 250 -7.70 1.62 -3.57
N HIS A 251 -7.96 0.60 -2.76
CA HIS A 251 -8.20 -0.76 -3.23
C HIS A 251 -9.53 -0.86 -3.97
N LEU A 252 -10.59 -0.15 -3.54
CA LEU A 252 -11.85 -0.10 -4.29
C LEU A 252 -11.63 0.39 -5.71
N PHE A 253 -10.91 1.51 -5.87
CA PHE A 253 -10.61 2.06 -7.19
C PHE A 253 -9.81 1.07 -8.05
N TYR A 254 -8.73 0.52 -7.52
CA TYR A 254 -7.88 -0.44 -8.23
C TYR A 254 -8.63 -1.73 -8.61
N ASN A 255 -9.43 -2.28 -7.70
CA ASN A 255 -10.17 -3.53 -7.93
C ASN A 255 -11.34 -3.33 -8.91
N ILE A 256 -11.98 -2.16 -8.93
CA ILE A 256 -12.95 -1.80 -9.99
C ILE A 256 -12.26 -1.81 -11.36
N MET A 257 -11.05 -1.24 -11.46
CA MET A 257 -10.29 -1.23 -12.72
C MET A 257 -9.86 -2.62 -13.18
N ILE A 258 -9.48 -3.50 -12.24
CA ILE A 258 -9.26 -4.93 -12.54
C ILE A 258 -10.50 -5.55 -13.15
N LEU A 259 -11.68 -5.37 -12.54
CA LEU A 259 -12.93 -5.95 -13.06
C LEU A 259 -13.32 -5.42 -14.44
N PHE A 260 -13.06 -4.13 -14.71
CA PHE A 260 -13.23 -3.59 -16.06
C PHE A 260 -12.31 -4.29 -17.06
N ARG A 261 -11.04 -4.49 -16.70
CA ARG A 261 -10.08 -5.23 -17.53
C ARG A 261 -10.55 -6.68 -17.77
N THR A 262 -11.06 -7.35 -16.75
CA THR A 262 -11.65 -8.70 -16.88
C THR A 262 -12.82 -8.71 -17.84
N THR A 263 -13.70 -7.71 -17.76
CA THR A 263 -14.85 -7.59 -18.66
C THR A 263 -14.39 -7.46 -20.12
N PHE A 264 -13.37 -6.65 -20.39
CA PHE A 264 -12.79 -6.54 -21.74
C PHE A 264 -12.17 -7.87 -22.21
N LYS A 265 -11.46 -8.59 -21.33
CA LYS A 265 -10.92 -9.93 -21.65
C LYS A 265 -12.01 -10.93 -22.03
N LEU A 266 -13.11 -10.96 -21.26
CA LEU A 266 -14.25 -11.84 -21.54
C LEU A 266 -14.96 -11.48 -22.85
N GLN A 267 -14.99 -10.20 -23.19
CA GLN A 267 -15.53 -9.69 -24.45
C GLN A 267 -14.56 -9.81 -25.64
N LYS A 268 -13.36 -10.36 -25.44
CA LYS A 268 -12.28 -10.42 -26.45
C LYS A 268 -11.94 -9.04 -27.04
N SER A 269 -11.98 -8.02 -26.20
CA SER A 269 -11.65 -6.63 -26.55
C SER A 269 -10.35 -6.20 -25.88
N ILE A 270 -9.54 -5.46 -26.62
CA ILE A 270 -8.26 -4.91 -26.14
C ILE A 270 -8.47 -3.60 -25.34
N GLY A 271 -9.64 -2.97 -25.51
CA GLY A 271 -9.94 -1.67 -24.90
C GLY A 271 -9.28 -0.50 -25.64
N THR A 272 -9.22 0.66 -24.98
CA THR A 272 -8.67 1.91 -25.55
C THR A 272 -7.45 2.40 -24.75
N PRO A 273 -6.62 3.30 -25.31
CA PRO A 273 -5.53 3.94 -24.57
C PRO A 273 -6.00 4.68 -23.30
N LYS A 274 -7.26 5.14 -23.27
CA LYS A 274 -7.86 5.74 -22.07
C LYS A 274 -8.09 4.68 -20.98
N ASN A 275 -8.54 3.48 -21.35
CA ASN A 275 -8.73 2.39 -20.39
C ASN A 275 -7.39 1.94 -19.81
N GLU A 276 -6.36 1.83 -20.66
CA GLU A 276 -4.98 1.54 -20.24
C GLU A 276 -4.44 2.60 -19.28
N LEU A 277 -4.67 3.89 -19.58
CA LEU A 277 -4.30 5.00 -18.69
C LEU A 277 -4.93 4.84 -17.30
N VAL A 278 -6.25 4.65 -17.23
CA VAL A 278 -6.95 4.57 -15.93
C VAL A 278 -6.47 3.35 -15.14
N MET A 279 -6.19 2.22 -15.79
CA MET A 279 -5.60 1.05 -15.13
C MET A 279 -4.22 1.35 -14.55
N ASN A 280 -3.35 2.02 -15.31
CA ASN A 280 -2.03 2.45 -14.83
C ASN A 280 -2.15 3.45 -13.66
N ILE A 281 -3.10 4.38 -13.70
CA ILE A 281 -3.38 5.29 -12.58
C ILE A 281 -3.83 4.49 -11.35
N ALA A 282 -4.69 3.48 -11.52
CA ALA A 282 -5.13 2.62 -10.42
C ALA A 282 -3.96 1.89 -9.74
N GLU A 283 -3.02 1.37 -10.52
CA GLU A 283 -1.79 0.74 -10.00
C GLU A 283 -0.92 1.75 -9.23
N ILE A 284 -0.75 2.97 -9.74
CA ILE A 284 -0.01 4.03 -9.03
C ILE A 284 -0.71 4.45 -7.74
N VAL A 285 -2.05 4.56 -7.74
CA VAL A 285 -2.82 4.89 -6.54
C VAL A 285 -2.62 3.83 -5.46
N LEU A 286 -2.53 2.55 -5.84
CA LEU A 286 -2.21 1.47 -4.90
C LEU A 286 -0.80 1.64 -4.30
N PHE A 287 0.20 2.03 -5.09
CA PHE A 287 1.53 2.28 -4.52
C PHE A 287 1.61 3.56 -3.67
N CYS A 288 0.87 4.61 -4.04
CA CYS A 288 0.73 5.82 -3.25
C CYS A 288 0.12 5.51 -1.87
N GLU A 289 -0.88 4.63 -1.82
CA GLU A 289 -1.47 4.13 -0.58
C GLU A 289 -0.39 3.55 0.32
N SER A 290 0.46 2.66 -0.20
CA SER A 290 1.51 2.03 0.61
C SER A 290 2.46 3.05 1.24
N CYS A 291 2.81 4.12 0.50
CA CYS A 291 3.60 5.23 1.04
C CYS A 291 2.81 6.01 2.11
N ALA A 292 1.55 6.36 1.84
CA ALA A 292 0.71 7.14 2.73
C ALA A 292 0.44 6.40 4.05
N SER A 293 0.22 5.08 3.99
CA SER A 293 0.01 4.22 5.15
C SER A 293 1.21 4.23 6.09
N LEU A 294 2.45 4.17 5.57
CA LEU A 294 3.65 4.32 6.39
C LEU A 294 3.73 5.70 7.06
N VAL A 295 3.41 6.76 6.33
CA VAL A 295 3.33 8.11 6.87
C VAL A 295 2.29 8.19 8.01
N PHE A 296 1.13 7.55 7.84
CA PHE A 296 0.11 7.52 8.89
C PHE A 296 0.55 6.76 10.13
N ILE A 297 1.23 5.62 10.00
CA ILE A 297 1.83 4.93 11.16
C ILE A 297 2.79 5.89 11.87
N LEU A 298 3.68 6.52 11.11
CA LEU A 298 4.72 7.37 11.64
C LEU A 298 4.16 8.55 12.48
N PHE A 299 3.07 9.19 12.02
CA PHE A 299 2.50 10.36 12.69
C PHE A 299 1.38 10.06 13.69
N PHE A 300 0.65 8.94 13.55
CA PHE A 300 -0.52 8.63 14.36
C PHE A 300 -0.33 7.45 15.31
N HIS A 301 0.68 6.62 15.13
CA HIS A 301 1.02 5.57 16.11
C HIS A 301 1.86 6.15 17.24
N LYS A 302 1.41 5.98 18.49
CA LYS A 302 1.97 6.68 19.66
C LYS A 302 3.50 6.49 19.83
N PRO A 303 4.07 5.26 19.80
CA PRO A 303 5.51 5.06 19.90
C PRO A 303 6.31 5.81 18.82
N CYS A 304 5.80 5.83 17.58
CA CYS A 304 6.46 6.50 16.46
C CYS A 304 6.35 8.03 16.59
N LYS A 305 5.14 8.52 16.86
CA LYS A 305 4.85 9.95 17.05
C LYS A 305 5.71 10.56 18.16
N ASP A 306 5.82 9.88 19.30
CA ASP A 306 6.55 10.39 20.47
C ASP A 306 8.05 10.50 20.18
N GLU A 307 8.65 9.53 19.49
CA GLU A 307 10.07 9.61 19.11
C GLU A 307 10.33 10.72 18.09
N ILE A 308 9.45 10.92 17.11
CA ILE A 308 9.58 11.99 16.12
C ILE A 308 9.45 13.37 16.76
N LEU A 309 8.48 13.54 17.67
CA LEU A 309 8.33 14.79 18.40
C LEU A 309 9.59 15.12 19.19
N LYS A 310 10.26 14.13 19.80
CA LYS A 310 11.56 14.33 20.47
C LYS A 310 12.64 14.79 19.49
N VAL A 311 12.71 14.20 18.28
CA VAL A 311 13.68 14.61 17.26
C VAL A 311 13.42 16.04 16.80
N ILE A 312 12.17 16.38 16.47
CA ILE A 312 11.77 17.73 16.04
C ILE A 312 12.09 18.76 17.13
N GLN A 313 11.77 18.46 18.39
CA GLN A 313 12.07 19.35 19.52
C GLN A 313 13.58 19.56 19.71
N LYS A 314 14.39 18.50 19.56
CA LYS A 314 15.86 18.59 19.64
C LYS A 314 16.43 19.46 18.51
N CYS A 315 15.96 19.27 17.27
CA CYS A 315 16.35 20.09 16.13
C CYS A 315 15.98 21.57 16.32
N ARG A 316 14.75 21.86 16.81
CA ARG A 316 14.31 23.23 17.09
C ARG A 316 15.15 23.92 18.17
N ARG A 317 15.49 23.21 19.26
CA ARG A 317 16.37 23.73 20.32
C ARG A 317 17.78 24.03 19.80
N LYS A 318 18.34 23.12 18.98
CA LYS A 318 19.68 23.32 18.38
C LYS A 318 19.72 24.52 17.44
N ASN A 319 18.68 24.73 16.63
CA ASN A 319 18.59 25.92 15.77
C ASN A 319 18.47 27.22 16.56
N THR A 320 17.72 27.21 17.68
CA THR A 320 17.60 28.39 18.56
C THR A 320 18.92 28.72 19.25
N ALA A 321 19.67 27.71 19.68
CA ALA A 321 21.00 27.89 20.26
C ALA A 321 22.01 28.45 19.23
N ASN A 322 21.97 27.98 17.99
CA ASN A 322 22.82 28.47 16.92
C ASN A 322 22.46 29.91 16.50
N SER A 323 21.17 30.27 16.44
CA SER A 323 20.75 31.65 16.10
C SER A 323 21.12 32.69 17.15
N HIS A 324 21.27 32.28 18.42
CA HIS A 324 21.73 33.18 19.49
C HIS A 324 23.25 33.46 19.46
N LEU A 325 24.05 32.62 18.80
CA LEU A 325 25.49 32.86 18.60
C LEU A 325 25.80 33.74 17.38
N GLU A 326 24.84 34.00 16.50
CA GLU A 326 25.04 34.74 15.24
C GLU A 326 24.59 36.22 15.29
N ILE A 327 24.26 36.78 16.47
CA ILE A 327 24.00 38.22 16.62
C ILE A 327 25.24 38.90 17.24
N PRO A 328 26.20 39.42 16.46
CA PRO A 328 27.13 40.41 16.97
C PRO A 328 26.34 41.71 17.16
N VAL A 329 25.94 41.98 18.40
CA VAL A 329 25.51 43.33 18.80
C VAL A 329 26.73 44.23 18.64
N THR A 330 26.80 44.94 17.53
CA THR A 330 27.72 46.07 17.35
C THR A 330 27.22 47.18 18.26
N MET A 331 27.65 47.15 19.52
CA MET A 331 27.57 48.31 20.39
C MET A 331 28.49 49.37 19.80
N THR A 332 27.88 50.34 19.13
CA THR A 332 28.51 51.59 18.74
C THR A 332 28.84 52.33 20.03
N HIS A 333 30.12 52.31 20.40
CA HIS A 333 30.65 53.08 21.51
C HIS A 333 30.63 54.55 21.10
N GLU A 334 29.77 55.35 21.74
CA GLU A 334 30.01 56.78 21.87
C GLU A 334 31.30 56.96 22.69
N SER A 335 32.30 57.60 22.10
CA SER A 335 33.33 58.32 22.84
C SER A 335 33.38 59.73 22.30
N GLY A 336 32.73 60.64 23.01
CA GLY A 336 32.96 62.07 22.85
C GLY A 336 34.29 62.51 23.47
N SER A 337 34.72 63.68 23.00
CA SER A 337 35.61 64.65 23.66
C SER A 337 37.12 64.42 23.53
N GLN A 338 37.79 65.09 22.60
CA GLN A 338 38.38 66.44 22.78
C GLN A 338 38.94 66.98 21.47
#